data_AF-A0A920SN87-F1
#
_entry.id   AF-A0A920SN87-F1
#
_cell.length_a   1.000
_cell.length_b   1.000
_cell.length_c   1.000
_cell.angle_alpha   90.00
_cell.angle_beta   90.00
_cell.angle_gamma   90.00
#
_symmetry.space_group_name_H-M   'P 1'
#
loop_
_entity.id
_entity.type
_entity.pdbx_description
1 polymer ?
#
loop_
_entity_poly.entity_id
_entity_poly.type
_entity_poly.pdbx_seq_one_letter_code
_entity_poly.pdbx_strand_id
1 'polypeptide(L)'
;MNPRRIDEVLDPNFAYWHSATFNNGGTKVVFTDEWGGGGQARCRASDPPTWGANAIFTIEDGEMTLGGYYKLPVPQTETENCVAHNGSIIPVPGRDLMVQAWYQGGLSIMDFTDPENAFEVAFFDRGPLSAEALFTGGYWSTYWHNGRIYGAEISRGIDVFRLTPTEHLSQAEIDAAELIQIDQFNAQMQPLTIWPAVVPVARAYLDQLVRGNGILNDRVPDVGNILDRAERGTATAMQLAEVAAQLDQDATAIRAGTLGGDAERLSTLAELLRNLGG
;
A
#
# COMPACT_ATOMS: atom_id res chain seq x y z
N MET A 1 -19.24 15.90 -19.30
CA MET A 1 -18.29 16.24 -18.21
C MET A 1 -17.46 17.42 -18.68
N ASN A 2 -17.36 18.50 -17.87
CA ASN A 2 -16.56 19.69 -18.17
C ASN A 2 -15.40 19.76 -17.17
N PRO A 3 -14.30 19.02 -17.40
CA PRO A 3 -13.18 18.99 -16.45
C PRO A 3 -12.55 20.39 -16.33
N ARG A 4 -12.17 20.76 -15.11
CA ARG A 4 -11.40 21.97 -14.80
C ARG A 4 -10.13 21.57 -14.06
N ARG A 5 -9.03 22.26 -14.34
CA ARG A 5 -7.80 22.11 -13.57
C ARG A 5 -8.04 22.69 -12.17
N ILE A 6 -7.74 21.90 -11.14
CA ILE A 6 -7.84 22.32 -9.74
C ILE A 6 -6.48 22.72 -9.17
N ASP A 7 -5.40 22.09 -9.65
CA ASP A 7 -4.03 22.38 -9.23
C ASP A 7 -3.01 21.93 -10.30
N GLU A 8 -1.75 22.37 -10.18
CA GLU A 8 -0.61 21.92 -10.98
C GLU A 8 0.68 21.90 -10.17
N VAL A 9 1.50 20.86 -10.37
CA VAL A 9 2.83 20.74 -9.73
C VAL A 9 3.90 20.54 -10.79
N LEU A 10 5.12 20.93 -10.45
CA LEU A 10 6.31 20.70 -11.25
C LEU A 10 7.37 20.01 -10.40
N ASP A 11 7.97 18.98 -10.94
CA ASP A 11 9.08 18.26 -10.33
C ASP A 11 10.30 18.32 -11.26
N PRO A 12 11.43 18.94 -10.85
CA PRO A 12 12.63 19.04 -11.67
C PRO A 12 13.33 17.70 -11.90
N ASN A 13 12.98 16.65 -11.14
CA ASN A 13 13.52 15.31 -11.31
C ASN A 13 12.76 14.50 -12.37
N PHE A 14 11.55 14.91 -12.73
CA PHE A 14 10.70 14.17 -13.67
C PHE A 14 11.06 14.51 -15.10
N ALA A 15 11.18 13.48 -15.94
CA ALA A 15 11.29 13.68 -17.38
C ALA A 15 9.91 13.75 -18.05
N TYR A 16 8.95 12.94 -17.61
CA TYR A 16 7.53 13.08 -17.95
C TYR A 16 6.63 12.30 -16.99
N TRP A 17 5.38 12.76 -16.88
CA TRP A 17 4.35 12.13 -16.06
C TRP A 17 3.74 10.93 -16.80
N HIS A 18 4.12 9.70 -16.43
CA HIS A 18 3.68 8.48 -17.11
C HIS A 18 2.30 7.99 -16.63
N SER A 19 2.10 7.94 -15.30
CA SER A 19 0.84 7.48 -14.70
C SER A 19 0.56 8.19 -13.37
N ALA A 20 -0.69 8.11 -12.92
CA ALA A 20 -1.17 8.67 -11.67
C ALA A 20 -2.07 7.64 -10.96
N THR A 21 -1.77 7.35 -9.70
CA THR A 21 -2.54 6.42 -8.86
C THR A 21 -2.86 7.08 -7.53
N PHE A 22 -4.14 7.27 -7.23
CA PHE A 22 -4.59 7.74 -5.93
C PHE A 22 -4.50 6.62 -4.90
N ASN A 23 -4.26 7.01 -3.64
CA ASN A 23 -4.59 6.11 -2.54
C ASN A 23 -6.11 5.92 -2.44
N ASN A 24 -6.54 4.94 -1.64
CA ASN A 24 -7.96 4.60 -1.54
C ASN A 24 -8.85 5.78 -1.10
N GLY A 25 -8.33 6.65 -0.22
CA GLY A 25 -9.05 7.83 0.28
C GLY A 25 -9.04 9.04 -0.66
N GLY A 26 -8.27 9.00 -1.76
CA GLY A 26 -8.09 10.16 -2.64
C GLY A 26 -7.34 11.34 -2.00
N THR A 27 -6.62 11.10 -0.91
CA THR A 27 -5.84 12.11 -0.15
C THR A 27 -4.36 12.11 -0.51
N LYS A 28 -3.91 11.14 -1.30
CA LYS A 28 -2.57 11.08 -1.87
C LYS A 28 -2.62 10.65 -3.32
N VAL A 29 -1.67 11.11 -4.12
CA VAL A 29 -1.45 10.65 -5.49
C VAL A 29 0.01 10.29 -5.72
N VAL A 30 0.21 9.10 -6.29
CA VAL A 30 1.50 8.60 -6.75
C VAL A 30 1.61 8.90 -8.23
N PHE A 31 2.56 9.76 -8.59
CA PHE A 31 2.94 9.97 -9.97
C PHE A 31 4.19 9.18 -10.32
N THR A 32 4.20 8.58 -11.50
CA THR A 32 5.31 7.75 -11.98
C THR A 32 6.09 8.47 -13.08
N ASP A 33 7.42 8.54 -12.94
CA ASP A 33 8.34 9.00 -14.01
C ASP A 33 8.93 7.80 -14.74
N GLU A 34 8.58 7.63 -16.01
CA GLU A 34 9.15 6.57 -16.87
C GLU A 34 10.39 7.08 -17.60
N TRP A 35 11.34 7.61 -16.83
CA TRP A 35 12.58 8.14 -17.37
C TRP A 35 13.31 7.14 -18.30
N GLY A 36 13.82 7.63 -19.42
CA GLY A 36 14.45 6.78 -20.43
C GLY A 36 13.48 5.95 -21.28
N GLY A 37 12.16 6.19 -21.17
CA GLY A 37 11.14 5.65 -22.07
C GLY A 37 10.95 4.14 -21.95
N GLY A 38 11.21 3.59 -20.76
CA GLY A 38 11.07 2.16 -20.48
C GLY A 38 12.11 1.25 -21.12
N GLY A 39 12.96 1.75 -22.03
CA GLY A 39 13.98 0.97 -22.73
C GLY A 39 15.39 1.08 -22.15
N GLN A 40 15.63 1.96 -21.18
CA GLN A 40 16.96 2.22 -20.62
C GLN A 40 17.11 1.66 -19.20
N ALA A 41 18.35 1.38 -18.81
CA ALA A 41 18.68 0.97 -17.44
C ALA A 41 18.71 2.19 -16.51
N ARG A 42 17.59 2.51 -15.86
CA ARG A 42 17.43 3.67 -14.96
C ARG A 42 17.28 3.30 -13.49
N CYS A 43 17.69 2.10 -13.11
CA CYS A 43 17.75 1.64 -11.73
C CYS A 43 19.18 1.28 -11.31
N ARG A 44 20.20 1.89 -11.91
CA ARG A 44 21.60 1.56 -11.60
C ARG A 44 22.00 2.20 -10.28
N ALA A 45 23.02 1.65 -9.61
CA ALA A 45 23.52 2.19 -8.36
C ALA A 45 24.02 3.65 -8.45
N SER A 46 24.39 4.10 -9.66
CA SER A 46 24.81 5.48 -9.93
C SER A 46 23.66 6.44 -10.25
N ASP A 47 22.47 5.93 -10.55
CA ASP A 47 21.32 6.77 -10.85
C ASP A 47 20.78 7.40 -9.55
N PRO A 48 20.47 8.71 -9.52
CA PRO A 48 19.83 9.33 -8.37
C PRO A 48 18.51 8.62 -8.01
N PRO A 49 18.20 8.45 -6.71
CA PRO A 49 16.98 7.77 -6.28
C PRO A 49 15.70 8.55 -6.64
N THR A 50 15.81 9.81 -7.05
CA THR A 50 14.68 10.64 -7.50
C THR A 50 14.41 10.53 -9.01
N TRP A 51 15.28 9.88 -9.79
CA TRP A 51 15.16 9.80 -11.24
C TRP A 51 14.46 8.52 -11.69
N GLY A 52 13.44 8.64 -12.54
CA GLY A 52 12.65 7.48 -12.96
C GLY A 52 11.95 6.78 -11.79
N ALA A 53 11.57 7.57 -10.79
CA ALA A 53 10.99 7.16 -9.52
C ALA A 53 9.50 7.52 -9.47
N ASN A 54 8.85 7.15 -8.37
CA ASN A 54 7.57 7.70 -8.00
C ASN A 54 7.75 8.98 -7.19
N ALA A 55 6.94 10.00 -7.47
CA ALA A 55 6.72 11.14 -6.58
C ALA A 55 5.35 10.98 -5.91
N ILE A 56 5.32 11.10 -4.60
CA ILE A 56 4.13 10.93 -3.77
C ILE A 56 3.70 12.31 -3.28
N PHE A 57 2.52 12.75 -3.68
CA PHE A 57 1.93 14.00 -3.25
C PHE A 57 0.79 13.74 -2.27
N THR A 58 0.71 14.52 -1.21
CA THR A 58 -0.50 14.66 -0.40
C THR A 58 -1.44 15.67 -1.05
N ILE A 59 -2.73 15.52 -0.82
CA ILE A 59 -3.78 16.40 -1.34
C ILE A 59 -4.56 16.95 -0.16
N GLU A 60 -4.48 18.26 0.04
CA GLU A 60 -5.21 19.00 1.08
C GLU A 60 -5.94 20.17 0.41
N ASP A 61 -7.25 20.28 0.64
CA ASP A 61 -8.11 21.31 0.04
C ASP A 61 -7.99 21.44 -1.50
N GLY A 62 -7.62 20.34 -2.17
CA GLY A 62 -7.44 20.26 -3.62
C GLY A 62 -6.06 20.71 -4.12
N GLU A 63 -5.14 21.05 -3.23
CA GLU A 63 -3.75 21.40 -3.54
C GLU A 63 -2.81 20.22 -3.25
N MET A 64 -1.84 19.99 -4.14
CA MET A 64 -0.86 18.93 -4.05
C MET A 64 0.44 19.43 -3.41
N THR A 65 0.90 18.74 -2.36
CA THR A 65 2.21 18.98 -1.74
C THR A 65 3.08 17.73 -1.87
N LEU A 66 4.33 17.88 -2.33
CA LEU A 66 5.26 16.76 -2.43
C LEU A 66 5.59 16.26 -1.02
N GLY A 67 5.24 15.00 -0.75
CA GLY A 67 5.60 14.31 0.50
C GLY A 67 6.92 13.58 0.39
N GLY A 68 7.17 12.88 -0.72
CA GLY A 68 8.42 12.13 -0.88
C GLY A 68 8.52 11.38 -2.19
N TYR A 69 9.55 10.54 -2.26
CA TYR A 69 9.83 9.72 -3.44
C TYR A 69 9.92 8.25 -3.06
N TYR A 70 9.57 7.39 -4.01
CA TYR A 70 9.84 5.97 -3.93
C TYR A 70 10.54 5.48 -5.20
N LYS A 71 11.67 4.79 -5.02
CA LYS A 71 12.40 4.10 -6.09
C LYS A 71 12.63 2.66 -5.67
N LEU A 72 12.63 1.74 -6.63
CA LEU A 72 13.06 0.36 -6.42
C LEU A 72 14.38 0.35 -5.61
N PRO A 73 14.41 -0.24 -4.40
CA PRO A 73 15.58 -0.14 -3.53
C PRO A 73 16.79 -0.90 -4.05
N VAL A 74 16.57 -1.98 -4.80
CA VAL A 74 17.63 -2.87 -5.29
C VAL A 74 18.20 -2.35 -6.61
N PRO A 75 19.49 -1.98 -6.66
CA PRO A 75 20.14 -1.57 -7.89
C PRO A 75 20.14 -2.71 -8.93
N GLN A 76 19.82 -2.36 -10.17
CA GLN A 76 19.82 -3.26 -11.32
C GLN A 76 21.05 -3.02 -12.20
N THR A 77 21.35 -3.99 -13.07
CA THR A 77 22.52 -3.93 -13.95
C THR A 77 22.27 -3.06 -15.19
N GLU A 78 23.33 -2.79 -15.96
CA GLU A 78 23.22 -2.02 -17.20
C GLU A 78 22.54 -2.78 -18.35
N THR A 79 22.33 -4.09 -18.21
CA THR A 79 21.64 -4.92 -19.21
C THR A 79 20.13 -5.06 -18.94
N GLU A 80 19.62 -4.34 -17.94
CA GLU A 80 18.22 -4.38 -17.52
C GLU A 80 17.55 -3.04 -17.77
N ASN A 81 16.59 -2.99 -18.69
CA ASN A 81 15.68 -1.84 -18.72
C ASN A 81 14.84 -1.86 -17.44
N CYS A 82 14.95 -0.78 -16.67
CA CYS A 82 14.30 -0.66 -15.38
C CYS A 82 13.99 0.80 -15.09
N VAL A 83 12.72 1.06 -14.81
CA VAL A 83 12.19 2.36 -14.38
C VAL A 83 10.80 2.14 -13.79
N ALA A 84 10.31 3.08 -12.97
CA ALA A 84 8.98 3.01 -12.40
C ALA A 84 7.92 2.94 -13.51
N HIS A 85 6.91 2.09 -13.34
CA HIS A 85 5.89 1.87 -14.37
C HIS A 85 4.52 1.53 -13.76
N ASN A 86 3.60 0.97 -14.55
CA ASN A 86 2.20 0.82 -14.16
C ASN A 86 1.98 -0.13 -12.97
N GLY A 87 1.04 0.27 -12.11
CA GLY A 87 0.70 -0.42 -10.87
C GLY A 87 -0.75 -0.20 -10.44
N SER A 88 -1.15 -0.81 -9.32
CA SER A 88 -2.44 -0.55 -8.66
C SER A 88 -2.36 -0.69 -7.15
N ILE A 89 -3.36 -0.14 -6.46
CA ILE A 89 -3.52 -0.30 -5.02
C ILE A 89 -3.81 -1.76 -4.65
N ILE A 90 -3.22 -2.22 -3.53
CA ILE A 90 -3.64 -3.43 -2.81
C ILE A 90 -4.53 -2.96 -1.66
N PRO A 91 -5.78 -3.43 -1.55
CA PRO A 91 -6.75 -2.88 -0.60
C PRO A 91 -6.55 -3.42 0.82
N VAL A 92 -5.40 -3.15 1.44
CA VAL A 92 -5.19 -3.40 2.88
C VAL A 92 -5.84 -2.27 3.69
N PRO A 93 -6.73 -2.56 4.65
CA PRO A 93 -7.40 -1.53 5.43
C PRO A 93 -6.38 -0.71 6.24
N GLY A 94 -6.57 0.61 6.25
CA GLY A 94 -5.72 1.54 7.00
C GLY A 94 -4.30 1.71 6.44
N ARG A 95 -3.97 1.16 5.27
CA ARG A 95 -2.65 1.33 4.64
C ARG A 95 -2.80 1.70 3.17
N ASP A 96 -1.84 2.48 2.70
CA ASP A 96 -1.72 2.84 1.30
C ASP A 96 -0.62 1.95 0.69
N LEU A 97 -1.00 0.79 0.16
CA LEU A 97 -0.09 -0.14 -0.51
C LEU A 97 -0.29 -0.12 -2.02
N MET A 98 0.79 -0.07 -2.79
CA MET A 98 0.74 -0.15 -4.25
C MET A 98 1.70 -1.22 -4.76
N VAL A 99 1.19 -2.15 -5.57
CA VAL A 99 2.03 -3.03 -6.38
C VAL A 99 2.36 -2.34 -7.69
N GLN A 100 3.63 -2.38 -8.09
CA GLN A 100 4.13 -1.65 -9.24
C GLN A 100 5.16 -2.45 -10.04
N ALA A 101 5.08 -2.34 -11.36
CA ALA A 101 6.05 -2.89 -12.28
C ALA A 101 7.29 -1.99 -12.41
N TRP A 102 8.46 -2.63 -12.53
CA TRP A 102 9.77 -1.99 -12.73
C TRP A 102 10.49 -2.56 -13.95
N TYR A 103 9.74 -2.95 -14.99
CA TYR A 103 10.28 -3.64 -16.17
C TYR A 103 11.10 -4.88 -15.78
N GLN A 104 12.38 -4.97 -16.17
CA GLN A 104 13.22 -6.12 -15.85
C GLN A 104 13.64 -6.18 -14.38
N GLY A 105 13.52 -5.06 -13.65
CA GLY A 105 13.63 -5.06 -12.18
C GLY A 105 12.48 -5.79 -11.48
N GLY A 106 11.50 -6.29 -12.24
CA GLY A 106 10.42 -7.11 -11.73
C GLY A 106 9.28 -6.27 -11.17
N LEU A 107 8.78 -6.63 -9.99
CA LEU A 107 7.71 -5.91 -9.31
C LEU A 107 8.09 -5.62 -7.87
N SER A 108 7.58 -4.51 -7.36
CA SER A 108 7.75 -4.06 -5.99
C SER A 108 6.40 -3.65 -5.40
N ILE A 109 6.20 -3.92 -4.12
CA ILE A 109 5.04 -3.47 -3.36
C ILE A 109 5.54 -2.41 -2.39
N MET A 110 5.14 -1.16 -2.62
CA MET A 110 5.48 -0.06 -1.73
C MET A 110 4.36 0.22 -0.74
N ASP A 111 4.72 0.51 0.51
CA ASP A 111 3.87 1.21 1.47
C ASP A 111 4.18 2.70 1.40
N PHE A 112 3.17 3.51 1.09
CA PHE A 112 3.24 4.97 1.04
C PHE A 112 2.21 5.61 1.97
N THR A 113 1.79 4.90 3.02
CA THR A 113 0.89 5.40 4.06
C THR A 113 1.45 6.68 4.68
N ASP A 114 2.75 6.67 4.97
CA ASP A 114 3.55 7.85 5.25
C ASP A 114 4.33 8.22 3.97
N PRO A 115 3.98 9.31 3.28
CA PRO A 115 4.58 9.67 2.00
C PRO A 115 6.04 10.12 2.13
N GLU A 116 6.47 10.58 3.32
CA GLU A 116 7.85 11.00 3.56
C GLU A 116 8.79 9.80 3.77
N ASN A 117 8.23 8.65 4.17
CA ASN A 117 8.96 7.44 4.56
C ASN A 117 8.45 6.20 3.82
N ALA A 118 8.14 6.34 2.53
CA ALA A 118 7.69 5.22 1.71
C ALA A 118 8.77 4.13 1.59
N PHE A 119 8.38 2.86 1.71
CA PHE A 119 9.33 1.74 1.74
C PHE A 119 8.77 0.47 1.08
N GLU A 120 9.65 -0.48 0.75
CA GLU A 120 9.30 -1.74 0.12
C GLU A 120 8.79 -2.77 1.15
N VAL A 121 7.62 -3.35 0.89
CA VAL A 121 6.96 -4.36 1.73
C VAL A 121 7.24 -5.78 1.23
N ALA A 122 7.33 -5.95 -0.09
CA ALA A 122 7.64 -7.20 -0.75
C ALA A 122 8.02 -6.94 -2.21
N PHE A 123 8.72 -7.87 -2.84
CA PHE A 123 9.15 -7.75 -4.23
C PHE A 123 9.25 -9.13 -4.91
N PHE A 124 9.35 -9.09 -6.23
CA PHE A 124 9.88 -10.19 -7.02
C PHE A 124 10.90 -9.62 -8.00
N ASP A 125 12.15 -10.04 -7.86
CA ASP A 125 13.23 -9.70 -8.77
C ASP A 125 13.22 -10.67 -9.95
N ARG A 126 13.15 -10.12 -11.15
CA ARG A 126 13.00 -10.87 -12.40
C ARG A 126 14.35 -11.11 -13.10
N GLY A 127 15.36 -10.28 -12.83
CA GLY A 127 16.66 -10.28 -13.49
C GLY A 127 16.63 -9.92 -14.99
N PRO A 128 17.78 -9.95 -15.68
CA PRO A 128 17.86 -9.60 -17.09
C PRO A 128 17.33 -10.71 -18.02
N LEU A 129 16.97 -10.32 -19.24
CA LEU A 129 16.74 -11.21 -20.37
C LEU A 129 18.05 -11.80 -20.91
N SER A 130 19.14 -11.04 -20.86
CA SER A 130 20.49 -11.43 -21.25
C SER A 130 21.51 -10.76 -20.34
N ALA A 131 22.53 -11.50 -19.92
CA ALA A 131 23.63 -10.97 -19.12
C ALA A 131 24.61 -10.13 -19.96
N GLU A 132 24.53 -10.21 -21.29
CA GLU A 132 25.49 -9.66 -22.24
C GLU A 132 24.98 -8.41 -22.96
N ALA A 133 23.67 -8.31 -23.18
CA ALA A 133 23.07 -7.22 -23.94
C ALA A 133 21.73 -6.78 -23.36
N LEU A 134 21.46 -5.47 -23.42
CA LEU A 134 20.17 -4.91 -23.05
C LEU A 134 19.13 -5.17 -24.13
N PHE A 135 18.03 -5.80 -23.74
CA PHE A 135 16.81 -5.92 -24.52
C PHE A 135 15.64 -5.40 -23.70
N THR A 136 14.67 -4.74 -24.34
CA THR A 136 13.44 -4.33 -23.66
C THR A 136 12.63 -5.56 -23.25
N GLY A 137 12.34 -5.68 -21.96
CA GLY A 137 11.56 -6.77 -21.39
C GLY A 137 11.03 -6.45 -20.00
N GLY A 138 10.61 -7.49 -19.29
CA GLY A 138 10.08 -7.37 -17.94
C GLY A 138 8.61 -6.97 -17.89
N TYR A 139 8.11 -6.65 -16.70
CA TYR A 139 6.71 -6.34 -16.53
C TYR A 139 6.39 -4.95 -17.09
N TRP A 140 5.46 -4.90 -18.05
CA TRP A 140 4.84 -3.65 -18.48
C TRP A 140 3.80 -3.18 -17.46
N SER A 141 3.18 -4.07 -16.71
CA SER A 141 2.26 -3.66 -15.64
C SER A 141 2.07 -4.78 -14.65
N THR A 142 1.86 -4.42 -13.40
CA THR A 142 1.48 -5.36 -12.35
C THR A 142 0.23 -4.85 -11.64
N TYR A 143 -0.82 -5.65 -11.59
CA TYR A 143 -2.08 -5.24 -10.97
C TYR A 143 -2.55 -6.26 -9.95
N TRP A 144 -3.08 -5.77 -8.84
CA TRP A 144 -3.79 -6.59 -7.87
C TRP A 144 -5.23 -6.80 -8.32
N HIS A 145 -5.71 -8.03 -8.26
CA HIS A 145 -7.10 -8.39 -8.53
C HIS A 145 -7.49 -9.64 -7.74
N ASN A 146 -8.49 -9.49 -6.86
CA ASN A 146 -9.16 -10.57 -6.14
C ASN A 146 -8.18 -11.54 -5.43
N GLY A 147 -7.18 -10.99 -4.75
CA GLY A 147 -6.19 -11.76 -3.99
C GLY A 147 -5.01 -12.30 -4.80
N ARG A 148 -4.86 -11.89 -6.06
CA ARG A 148 -3.71 -12.22 -6.91
C ARG A 148 -3.09 -10.97 -7.47
N ILE A 149 -1.80 -11.03 -7.77
CA ILE A 149 -1.09 -10.01 -8.52
C ILE A 149 -0.78 -10.59 -9.89
N TYR A 150 -1.20 -9.89 -10.93
CA TYR A 150 -1.00 -10.28 -12.32
C TYR A 150 0.09 -9.39 -12.93
N GLY A 151 1.23 -9.98 -13.28
CA GLY A 151 2.32 -9.31 -13.98
C GLY A 151 2.27 -9.60 -15.47
N ALA A 152 2.02 -8.58 -16.28
CA ALA A 152 2.08 -8.69 -17.75
C ALA A 152 3.51 -8.43 -18.22
N GLU A 153 4.23 -9.49 -18.58
CA GLU A 153 5.63 -9.49 -19.01
C GLU A 153 5.75 -9.46 -20.54
N ILE A 154 6.55 -8.52 -21.05
CA ILE A 154 6.64 -8.19 -22.49
C ILE A 154 7.08 -9.39 -23.36
N SER A 155 7.98 -10.23 -22.86
CA SER A 155 8.65 -11.32 -23.58
C SER A 155 8.19 -12.73 -23.19
N ARG A 156 7.74 -12.94 -21.95
CA ARG A 156 7.47 -14.23 -21.31
C ARG A 156 5.99 -14.48 -21.07
N GLY A 157 5.13 -13.46 -21.18
CA GLY A 157 3.67 -13.61 -21.06
C GLY A 157 3.15 -13.09 -19.73
N ILE A 158 2.56 -13.94 -18.89
CA ILE A 158 1.90 -13.54 -17.65
C ILE A 158 2.40 -14.38 -16.48
N ASP A 159 2.78 -13.71 -15.40
CA ASP A 159 3.00 -14.31 -14.10
C ASP A 159 1.86 -13.96 -13.15
N VAL A 160 1.48 -14.90 -12.28
CA VAL A 160 0.42 -14.72 -11.29
C VAL A 160 0.98 -15.04 -9.91
N PHE A 161 1.03 -14.02 -9.06
CA PHE A 161 1.57 -14.11 -7.71
C PHE A 161 0.44 -14.11 -6.67
N ARG A 162 0.76 -14.64 -5.49
CA ARG A 162 -0.04 -14.52 -4.28
C ARG A 162 0.85 -13.97 -3.17
N LEU A 163 0.32 -13.04 -2.39
CA LEU A 163 0.98 -12.54 -1.19
C LEU A 163 1.07 -13.63 -0.13
N THR A 164 2.17 -13.61 0.62
CA THR A 164 2.39 -14.40 1.83
C THR A 164 2.83 -13.48 2.94
N PRO A 165 2.57 -13.81 4.22
CA PRO A 165 2.97 -12.95 5.33
C PRO A 165 4.48 -12.65 5.33
N THR A 166 4.83 -11.41 5.67
CA THR A 166 6.19 -10.92 5.86
C THR A 166 6.28 -10.14 7.19
N GLU A 167 7.46 -9.63 7.55
CA GLU A 167 7.60 -8.73 8.70
C GLU A 167 6.79 -7.43 8.55
N HIS A 168 6.52 -7.01 7.30
CA HIS A 168 5.82 -5.78 6.96
C HIS A 168 4.35 -5.99 6.58
N LEU A 169 3.87 -7.23 6.48
CA LEU A 169 2.52 -7.58 6.05
C LEU A 169 2.03 -8.85 6.74
N SER A 170 1.02 -8.74 7.59
CA SER A 170 0.48 -9.89 8.32
C SER A 170 -0.51 -10.72 7.49
N GLN A 171 -0.83 -11.94 7.97
CA GLN A 171 -1.88 -12.75 7.36
C GLN A 171 -3.25 -12.07 7.43
N ALA A 172 -3.57 -11.39 8.54
CA ALA A 172 -4.83 -10.67 8.68
C ALA A 172 -4.96 -9.51 7.69
N GLU A 173 -3.86 -8.81 7.40
CA GLU A 173 -3.81 -7.76 6.36
C GLU A 173 -4.07 -8.34 4.96
N ILE A 174 -3.49 -9.51 4.65
CA ILE A 174 -3.75 -10.22 3.39
C ILE A 174 -5.22 -10.66 3.32
N ASP A 175 -5.73 -11.30 4.36
CA ASP A 175 -7.12 -11.78 4.42
C ASP A 175 -8.11 -10.63 4.26
N ALA A 176 -7.84 -9.48 4.92
CA ALA A 176 -8.67 -8.28 4.81
C ALA A 176 -8.65 -7.69 3.40
N ALA A 177 -7.52 -7.74 2.68
CA ALA A 177 -7.46 -7.34 1.28
C ALA A 177 -8.20 -8.32 0.36
N GLU A 178 -8.11 -9.62 0.63
CA GLU A 178 -8.82 -10.67 -0.15
C GLU A 178 -10.35 -10.60 0.01
N LEU A 179 -10.89 -9.90 1.02
CA LEU A 179 -12.34 -9.63 1.13
C LEU A 179 -12.88 -8.74 0.00
N ILE A 180 -12.00 -7.95 -0.62
CA ILE A 180 -12.39 -7.03 -1.68
C ILE A 180 -12.41 -7.79 -3.00
N GLN A 181 -13.61 -7.98 -3.53
CA GLN A 181 -13.83 -8.73 -4.77
C GLN A 181 -14.49 -7.81 -5.79
N ILE A 182 -13.88 -7.72 -6.97
CA ILE A 182 -14.34 -6.86 -8.06
C ILE A 182 -14.63 -7.76 -9.26
N ASP A 183 -15.83 -7.68 -9.82
CA ASP A 183 -16.22 -8.49 -11.00
C ASP A 183 -15.52 -8.04 -12.28
N GLN A 184 -15.37 -6.72 -12.44
CA GLN A 184 -14.69 -6.11 -13.58
C GLN A 184 -13.67 -5.09 -13.07
N PHE A 185 -12.39 -5.36 -13.33
CA PHE A 185 -11.31 -4.49 -12.88
C PHE A 185 -10.76 -3.64 -14.03
N ASN A 186 -10.70 -2.32 -13.79
CA ASN A 186 -9.95 -1.37 -14.59
C ASN A 186 -9.07 -0.58 -13.62
N ALA A 187 -7.74 -0.70 -13.78
CA ALA A 187 -6.77 -0.08 -12.88
C ALA A 187 -6.86 1.46 -12.83
N GLN A 188 -7.44 2.09 -13.86
CA GLN A 188 -7.63 3.53 -13.94
C GLN A 188 -8.95 4.00 -13.30
N MET A 189 -9.86 3.09 -12.94
CA MET A 189 -11.14 3.46 -12.30
C MET A 189 -10.97 3.82 -10.83
N GLN A 190 -10.03 3.16 -10.13
CA GLN A 190 -9.66 3.43 -8.73
C GLN A 190 -10.87 3.68 -7.81
N PRO A 191 -11.84 2.73 -7.73
CA PRO A 191 -13.02 2.92 -6.91
C PRO A 191 -12.68 2.97 -5.43
N LEU A 192 -13.45 3.74 -4.66
CA LEU A 192 -13.34 3.76 -3.21
C LEU A 192 -13.65 2.36 -2.65
N THR A 193 -12.67 1.78 -1.98
CA THR A 193 -12.80 0.52 -1.25
C THR A 193 -13.32 0.79 0.15
N ILE A 194 -14.32 0.01 0.57
CA ILE A 194 -14.87 0.00 1.92
C ILE A 194 -14.79 -1.44 2.43
N TRP A 195 -14.22 -1.62 3.61
CA TRP A 195 -14.09 -2.95 4.23
C TRP A 195 -15.27 -3.22 5.17
N PRO A 196 -15.79 -4.46 5.21
CA PRO A 196 -16.83 -4.82 6.17
C PRO A 196 -16.25 -4.92 7.59
N ALA A 197 -17.09 -4.72 8.60
CA ALA A 197 -16.72 -4.95 10.00
C ALA A 197 -16.68 -6.45 10.31
N VAL A 198 -15.55 -7.10 10.02
CA VAL A 198 -15.30 -8.53 10.26
C VAL A 198 -13.97 -8.73 10.97
N VAL A 199 -13.81 -9.89 11.61
CA VAL A 199 -12.63 -10.18 12.45
C VAL A 199 -11.30 -10.02 11.71
N PRO A 200 -11.12 -10.47 10.45
CA PRO A 200 -9.88 -10.24 9.71
C PRO A 200 -9.49 -8.76 9.59
N VAL A 201 -10.46 -7.87 9.38
CA VAL A 201 -10.23 -6.41 9.28
C VAL A 201 -9.80 -5.85 10.64
N ALA A 202 -10.48 -6.23 11.72
CA ALA A 202 -10.09 -5.81 13.07
C ALA A 202 -8.69 -6.35 13.48
N ARG A 203 -8.37 -7.59 13.13
CA ARG A 203 -7.03 -8.16 13.34
C ARG A 203 -5.96 -7.44 12.54
N ALA A 204 -6.24 -7.03 11.30
CA ALA A 204 -5.30 -6.25 10.49
C ALA A 204 -4.90 -4.94 11.19
N TYR A 205 -5.86 -4.21 11.76
CA TYR A 205 -5.57 -3.00 12.55
C TYR A 205 -4.78 -3.31 13.84
N LEU A 206 -5.10 -4.40 14.55
CA LEU A 206 -4.32 -4.81 15.71
C LEU A 206 -2.86 -5.12 15.34
N ASP A 207 -2.62 -5.87 14.27
CA ASP A 207 -1.27 -6.23 13.81
C ASP A 207 -0.47 -4.98 13.41
N GLN A 208 -1.12 -4.02 12.74
CA GLN A 208 -0.52 -2.73 12.39
C GLN A 208 -0.15 -1.92 13.63
N LEU A 209 -1.06 -1.83 14.62
CA LEU A 209 -0.82 -1.16 15.89
C LEU A 209 0.34 -1.79 16.65
N VAL A 210 0.41 -3.12 16.71
CA VAL A 210 1.52 -3.84 17.37
C VAL A 210 2.83 -3.56 16.65
N ARG A 211 2.87 -3.69 15.31
CA ARG A 211 4.07 -3.45 14.51
C ARG A 211 4.57 -2.00 14.62
N GLY A 212 3.65 -1.03 14.70
CA GLY A 212 3.95 0.39 14.81
C GLY A 212 4.16 0.89 16.25
N ASN A 213 4.11 0.03 17.27
CA ASN A 213 4.05 0.45 18.69
C ASN A 213 2.93 1.48 18.98
N GLY A 214 1.82 1.37 18.27
CA GLY A 214 0.67 2.29 18.32
C GLY A 214 -0.36 1.96 19.42
N ILE A 215 -0.18 0.85 20.12
CA ILE A 215 -1.07 0.35 21.19
C ILE A 215 -0.26 -0.03 22.42
N LEU A 216 -0.84 0.14 23.62
CA LEU A 216 -0.24 -0.33 24.86
C LEU A 216 -0.05 -1.86 24.84
N ASN A 217 1.13 -2.33 25.26
CA ASN A 217 1.45 -3.77 25.31
C ASN A 217 0.42 -4.58 26.12
N ASP A 218 -0.11 -4.02 27.21
CA ASP A 218 -1.11 -4.67 28.06
C ASP A 218 -2.48 -4.80 27.37
N ARG A 219 -2.78 -3.97 26.36
CA ARG A 219 -4.04 -4.05 25.58
C ARG A 219 -4.01 -5.13 24.52
N VAL A 220 -2.83 -5.48 24.00
CA VAL A 220 -2.68 -6.47 22.93
C VAL A 220 -3.37 -7.81 23.27
N PRO A 221 -3.13 -8.44 24.45
CA PRO A 221 -3.81 -9.68 24.79
C PRO A 221 -5.33 -9.50 24.95
N ASP A 222 -5.81 -8.38 25.49
CA ASP A 222 -7.24 -8.13 25.67
C ASP A 222 -7.97 -8.07 24.32
N VAL A 223 -7.41 -7.31 23.37
CA VAL A 223 -7.96 -7.20 22.01
C VAL A 223 -7.83 -8.53 21.26
N GLY A 224 -6.69 -9.22 21.36
CA GLY A 224 -6.50 -10.53 20.73
C GLY A 224 -7.52 -11.55 21.23
N ASN A 225 -7.74 -11.62 22.55
CA ASN A 225 -8.69 -12.55 23.16
C ASN A 225 -10.14 -12.26 22.77
N ILE A 226 -10.56 -11.00 22.70
CA ILE A 226 -11.93 -10.68 22.30
C ILE A 226 -12.17 -10.98 20.81
N LEU A 227 -11.17 -10.76 19.95
CA LEU A 227 -11.23 -11.12 18.52
C LEU A 227 -11.30 -12.64 18.32
N ASP A 228 -10.51 -13.42 19.06
CA ASP A 228 -10.59 -14.90 19.07
C ASP A 228 -11.99 -15.39 19.47
N ARG A 229 -12.61 -14.74 20.44
CA ARG A 229 -13.96 -15.08 20.88
C ARG A 229 -15.02 -14.67 19.87
N ALA A 230 -14.87 -13.50 19.23
CA ALA A 230 -15.75 -13.03 18.17
C ALA A 230 -15.71 -13.99 16.97
N GLU A 231 -14.54 -14.46 16.58
CA GLU A 231 -14.35 -15.44 15.50
C GLU A 231 -15.05 -16.77 15.78
N ARG A 232 -15.06 -17.21 17.05
CA ARG A 232 -15.78 -18.41 17.49
C ARG A 232 -17.28 -18.18 17.74
N GLY A 233 -17.78 -16.96 17.54
CA GLY A 233 -19.18 -16.60 17.83
C GLY A 233 -19.54 -16.62 19.33
N THR A 234 -18.55 -16.46 20.21
CA THR A 234 -18.71 -16.54 21.68
C THR A 234 -18.53 -15.21 22.40
N ALA A 235 -18.15 -14.14 21.70
CA ALA A 235 -18.10 -12.79 22.26
C ALA A 235 -19.51 -12.17 22.30
N THR A 236 -19.83 -11.46 23.36
CA THR A 236 -21.07 -10.65 23.41
C THR A 236 -20.79 -9.22 22.98
N ALA A 237 -21.83 -8.52 22.47
CA ALA A 237 -21.74 -7.10 22.13
C ALA A 237 -21.23 -6.24 23.30
N MET A 238 -21.63 -6.57 24.53
CA MET A 238 -21.19 -5.87 25.74
C MET A 238 -19.68 -6.01 25.97
N GLN A 239 -19.12 -7.22 25.76
CA GLN A 239 -17.68 -7.47 25.93
C GLN A 239 -16.85 -6.79 24.85
N LEU A 240 -17.35 -6.79 23.61
CA LEU A 240 -16.74 -6.04 22.51
C LEU A 240 -16.75 -4.52 22.79
N ALA A 241 -17.89 -3.99 23.25
CA ALA A 241 -18.03 -2.58 23.60
C ALA A 241 -17.14 -2.16 24.78
N GLU A 242 -16.91 -3.05 25.75
CA GLU A 242 -16.01 -2.81 26.88
C GLU A 242 -14.55 -2.64 26.43
N VAL A 243 -14.05 -3.54 25.59
CA VAL A 243 -12.69 -3.41 25.03
C VAL A 243 -12.61 -2.18 24.12
N ALA A 244 -13.62 -1.92 23.29
CA ALA A 244 -13.68 -0.72 22.46
C ALA A 244 -13.61 0.58 23.29
N ALA A 245 -14.30 0.64 24.44
CA ALA A 245 -14.26 1.80 25.32
C ALA A 245 -12.87 2.04 25.92
N GLN A 246 -12.10 0.99 26.20
CA GLN A 246 -10.71 1.10 26.66
C GLN A 246 -9.82 1.69 25.55
N LEU A 247 -9.97 1.22 24.31
CA LEU A 247 -9.21 1.75 23.17
C LEU A 247 -9.52 3.24 22.90
N ASP A 248 -10.78 3.66 23.05
CA ASP A 248 -11.15 5.08 22.91
C ASP A 248 -10.60 5.97 24.03
N GLN A 249 -10.50 5.44 25.25
CA GLN A 249 -9.83 6.14 26.36
C GLN A 249 -8.35 6.34 26.04
N ASP A 250 -7.68 5.30 25.57
CA ASP A 250 -6.27 5.36 25.17
C ASP A 250 -6.07 6.33 24.00
N ALA A 251 -6.94 6.29 22.97
CA ALA A 251 -6.93 7.24 21.86
C ALA A 251 -7.15 8.69 22.31
N THR A 252 -8.04 8.92 23.28
CA THR A 252 -8.27 10.26 23.87
C THR A 252 -7.03 10.75 24.63
N ALA A 253 -6.39 9.88 25.39
CA ALA A 253 -5.14 10.20 26.11
C ALA A 253 -3.99 10.53 25.13
N ILE A 254 -3.90 9.81 24.01
CA ILE A 254 -2.92 10.09 22.94
C ILE A 254 -3.16 11.47 22.33
N ARG A 255 -4.42 11.78 21.95
CA ARG A 255 -4.78 13.12 21.42
C ARG A 255 -4.52 14.24 22.44
N ALA A 256 -4.63 13.95 23.73
CA ALA A 256 -4.29 14.88 24.81
C ALA A 256 -2.78 14.97 25.10
N GLY A 257 -1.94 14.18 24.42
CA GLY A 257 -0.48 14.16 24.61
C GLY A 257 -0.01 13.52 25.91
N THR A 258 -0.88 12.77 26.62
CA THR A 258 -0.54 12.10 27.89
C THR A 258 -0.12 10.64 27.69
N LEU A 259 -0.32 10.10 26.49
CA LEU A 259 0.08 8.76 26.07
C LEU A 259 0.67 8.83 24.65
N GLY A 260 1.61 7.93 24.33
CA GLY A 260 2.08 7.72 22.96
C GLY A 260 1.32 6.60 22.26
N GLY A 261 1.09 6.71 20.95
CA GLY A 261 0.43 5.67 20.16
C GLY A 261 -0.23 6.24 18.90
N ASP A 262 -1.10 5.45 18.27
CA ASP A 262 -1.85 5.83 17.06
C ASP A 262 -3.35 5.97 17.40
N ALA A 263 -3.77 7.19 17.71
CA ALA A 263 -5.14 7.46 18.13
C ALA A 263 -6.18 7.16 17.05
N GLU A 264 -5.84 7.34 15.77
CA GLU A 264 -6.77 7.14 14.67
C GLU A 264 -7.02 5.65 14.45
N ARG A 265 -5.96 4.83 14.37
CA ARG A 265 -6.12 3.36 14.26
C ARG A 265 -6.79 2.76 15.48
N LEU A 266 -6.51 3.27 16.69
CA LEU A 266 -7.20 2.82 17.91
C LEU A 266 -8.70 3.10 17.85
N SER A 267 -9.10 4.33 17.45
CA SER A 267 -10.50 4.67 17.28
C SER A 267 -11.18 3.84 16.19
N THR A 268 -10.51 3.58 15.06
CA THR A 268 -11.03 2.68 14.01
C THR A 268 -11.21 1.25 14.52
N LEU A 269 -10.24 0.71 15.26
CA LEU A 269 -10.34 -0.63 15.84
C LEU A 269 -11.48 -0.70 16.87
N ALA A 270 -11.65 0.33 17.71
CA ALA A 270 -12.76 0.41 18.66
C ALA A 270 -14.12 0.38 17.95
N GLU A 271 -14.26 1.12 16.84
CA GLU A 271 -15.48 1.12 16.03
C GLU A 271 -15.74 -0.27 15.41
N LEU A 272 -14.72 -0.92 14.84
CA LEU A 272 -14.83 -2.27 14.30
C LEU A 272 -15.29 -3.27 15.36
N LEU A 273 -14.75 -3.20 16.58
CA LEU A 273 -15.17 -4.06 17.70
C LEU A 273 -16.64 -3.87 18.03
N ARG A 274 -17.15 -2.63 18.07
CA ARG A 274 -18.59 -2.39 18.30
C ARG A 274 -19.44 -2.99 17.20
N ASN A 275 -19.04 -2.80 15.94
CA ASN A 275 -19.80 -3.27 14.78
C ASN A 275 -19.80 -4.81 14.64
N LEU A 276 -18.80 -5.50 15.21
CA LEU A 276 -18.82 -6.97 15.34
C LEU A 276 -19.93 -7.47 16.30
N GLY A 277 -20.41 -6.62 17.21
CA GLY A 277 -21.43 -6.96 18.20
C GLY A 277 -22.87 -6.93 17.70
N GLY A 278 -23.11 -6.32 16.53
CA GLY A 278 -24.45 -6.05 15.98
C GLY A 278 -25.05 -4.73 16.42
#